data_AF-A0A1U7TCC5-F1
#
_entry.id   AF-A0A1U7TCC5-F1
#
_cell.length_a   1.000
_cell.length_b   1.000
_cell.length_c   1.000
_cell.angle_alpha   90.00
_cell.angle_beta   90.00
_cell.angle_gamma   90.00
#
_symmetry.space_group_name_H-M   'P 1'
#
loop_
_entity.id
_entity.type
_entity.pdbx_description
1 polymer ?
#
loop_
_entity_poly.entity_id
_entity_poly.type
_entity_poly.pdbx_seq_one_letter_code
_entity_poly.pdbx_strand_id
1 'polypeptide(L)'
;MQAFNIWDVNQKTFYLWNNQLVAGYLQGQNTKLEEKIDVVPIEPHALFLGIHGRKLCLSCVKSGDETKLQLEAVHITDLSKNRKQDKRFTFIHSDNSPTTSFESASCPGWYLCTALEANQPVSLTNTPDKAIMVNKFYFQQDKLKGHRQGHHQALANHIPSLFLERRPNSAPT
;
A
#
# COMPACT_ATOMS: atom_id res chain seq x y z
N MET A 1 6.67 1.40 10.65
CA MET A 1 6.26 2.31 9.55
C MET A 1 5.53 1.46 8.52
N GLN A 2 4.32 1.83 8.10
CA GLN A 2 3.60 1.08 7.07
C GLN A 2 3.72 1.85 5.76
N ALA A 3 4.71 1.47 4.96
CA ALA A 3 4.84 1.89 3.58
C ALA A 3 4.20 0.82 2.70
N PHE A 4 3.57 1.23 1.61
CA PHE A 4 2.90 0.35 0.66
C PHE A 4 3.42 0.64 -0.74
N ASN A 5 3.59 -0.42 -1.52
CA ASN A 5 3.70 -0.31 -2.96
C ASN A 5 2.27 -0.21 -3.52
N ILE A 6 2.08 0.71 -4.46
CA ILE A 6 0.81 0.92 -5.15
C ILE A 6 1.06 0.95 -6.66
N TRP A 7 0.23 0.25 -7.40
CA TRP A 7 0.21 0.33 -8.86
C TRP A 7 -1.21 0.07 -9.36
N ASP A 8 -1.56 0.66 -10.49
CA ASP A 8 -2.88 0.44 -11.07
C ASP A 8 -2.98 -0.93 -11.77
N VAL A 9 -4.19 -1.34 -12.14
CA VAL A 9 -4.41 -2.63 -12.84
C VAL A 9 -3.69 -2.71 -14.20
N ASN A 10 -3.34 -1.57 -14.78
CA ASN A 10 -2.57 -1.47 -16.03
C ASN A 10 -1.05 -1.45 -15.76
N GLN A 11 -0.61 -1.77 -14.54
CA GLN A 11 0.78 -1.85 -14.11
C GLN A 11 1.53 -0.52 -14.07
N LYS A 12 0.84 0.62 -14.02
CA LYS A 12 1.49 1.92 -13.82
C LYS A 12 1.78 2.13 -12.35
N THR A 13 3.04 2.46 -12.03
CA THR A 13 3.50 2.82 -10.70
C THR A 13 3.50 4.33 -10.51
N PHE A 14 3.52 4.79 -9.27
CA PHE A 14 3.59 6.21 -8.96
C PHE A 14 5.03 6.68 -8.87
N TYR A 15 5.29 7.87 -9.38
CA TYR A 15 6.56 8.58 -9.19
C TYR A 15 6.31 10.08 -9.13
N LEU A 16 7.27 10.83 -8.60
CA LEU A 16 7.17 12.29 -8.53
C LEU A 16 7.79 12.93 -9.77
N TRP A 17 7.05 13.87 -10.38
CA TRP A 17 7.53 14.69 -11.49
C TRP A 17 7.02 16.13 -11.32
N ASN A 18 7.92 17.12 -11.34
CA ASN A 18 7.58 18.53 -11.12
C ASN A 18 6.67 18.78 -9.90
N ASN A 19 6.94 18.09 -8.79
CA ASN A 19 6.16 18.15 -7.55
C ASN A 19 4.69 17.70 -7.69
N GLN A 20 4.37 16.94 -8.75
CA GLN A 20 3.10 16.26 -8.95
C GLN A 20 3.30 14.76 -8.90
N LEU A 21 2.32 14.05 -8.32
CA LEU A 21 2.30 12.59 -8.35
C LEU A 21 1.82 12.15 -9.75
N VAL A 22 2.61 11.31 -10.41
CA VAL A 22 2.38 10.87 -11.79
C VAL A 22 2.35 9.34 -11.84
N ALA A 23 1.51 8.77 -12.71
CA ALA A 23 1.44 7.33 -12.93
C ALA A 23 2.04 6.93 -14.28
N GLY A 24 3.01 6.02 -14.29
CA GLY A 24 3.67 5.60 -15.53
C GLY A 24 4.42 4.29 -15.41
N TYR A 25 5.13 3.94 -16.49
CA TYR A 25 5.92 2.72 -16.57
C TYR A 25 7.39 3.03 -16.30
N LEU A 26 7.86 2.67 -15.11
CA LEU A 26 9.27 2.81 -14.75
C LEU A 26 10.06 1.57 -15.20
N GLN A 27 11.20 1.79 -15.84
CA GLN A 27 12.06 0.72 -16.35
C GLN A 27 13.54 0.96 -16.01
N GLY A 28 14.29 -0.14 -15.89
CA GLY A 28 15.73 -0.10 -15.62
C GLY A 28 16.05 0.71 -14.36
N GLN A 29 16.94 1.68 -14.48
CA GLN A 29 17.37 2.52 -13.35
C GLN A 29 16.28 3.46 -12.84
N ASN A 30 15.22 3.72 -13.60
CA ASN A 30 14.13 4.62 -13.20
C ASN A 30 13.18 3.97 -12.17
N THR A 31 13.25 2.66 -11.97
CA THR A 31 12.50 1.95 -10.92
C THR A 31 12.79 2.49 -9.51
N LYS A 32 13.98 3.08 -9.28
CA LYS A 32 14.33 3.76 -8.02
C LYS A 32 13.53 5.04 -7.75
N LEU A 33 12.84 5.57 -8.76
CA LEU A 33 11.99 6.76 -8.64
C LEU A 33 10.57 6.41 -8.19
N GLU A 34 10.24 5.12 -8.07
CA GLU A 34 8.95 4.67 -7.59
C GLU A 34 8.67 5.22 -6.19
N GLU A 35 7.54 5.88 -6.05
CA GLU A 35 7.07 6.44 -4.80
C GLU A 35 6.28 5.38 -4.03
N LYS A 36 6.68 5.17 -2.78
CA LYS A 36 5.92 4.37 -1.83
C LYS A 36 4.88 5.24 -1.14
N ILE A 37 3.73 4.65 -0.85
CA ILE A 37 2.66 5.28 -0.10
C ILE A 37 2.83 4.99 1.39
N ASP A 38 3.10 6.01 2.17
CA ASP A 38 2.97 5.98 3.62
C ASP A 38 1.50 6.03 4.03
N VAL A 39 1.07 5.08 4.87
CA VAL A 39 -0.31 5.01 5.35
C VAL A 39 -0.37 5.27 6.85
N VAL A 40 -1.34 6.10 7.26
CA VAL A 40 -1.77 6.22 8.66
C VAL A 40 -3.27 5.95 8.75
N PRO A 41 -3.69 4.84 9.40
CA PRO A 41 -5.10 4.56 9.60
C PRO A 41 -5.71 5.52 10.64
N ILE A 42 -6.92 5.98 10.37
CA ILE A 42 -7.73 6.85 11.25
C ILE A 42 -8.85 6.02 11.88
N GLU A 43 -9.56 5.27 11.03
CA GLU A 43 -10.65 4.34 11.33
C GLU A 43 -10.47 3.10 10.45
N PRO A 44 -11.22 1.99 10.66
CA PRO A 44 -10.99 0.73 9.93
C PRO A 44 -10.90 0.84 8.40
N HIS A 45 -11.63 1.79 7.81
CA HIS A 45 -11.65 2.04 6.37
C HIS A 45 -11.23 3.46 5.99
N ALA A 46 -10.80 4.29 6.94
CA ALA A 46 -10.40 5.67 6.65
C ALA A 46 -8.92 5.87 6.98
N LEU A 47 -8.18 6.44 6.04
CA LEU A 47 -6.74 6.56 6.15
C LEU A 47 -6.22 7.88 5.55
N PHE A 48 -5.05 8.27 6.02
CA PHE A 48 -4.23 9.29 5.38
C PHE A 48 -3.21 8.62 4.45
N LEU A 49 -3.01 9.23 3.28
CA LEU A 49 -2.03 8.82 2.28
C LEU A 49 -0.93 9.87 2.19
N GLY A 50 0.32 9.46 2.30
CA GLY A 50 1.48 10.34 2.14
C GLY A 50 2.60 9.69 1.35
N ILE A 51 3.57 10.51 0.96
CA ILE A 51 4.82 10.11 0.27
C ILE A 51 6.02 10.82 0.92
N HIS A 52 7.23 10.52 0.44
CA HIS A 52 8.49 11.12 0.92
C HIS A 52 8.69 10.99 2.44
N GLY A 53 8.38 9.82 2.99
CA GLY A 53 8.48 9.60 4.43
C GLY A 53 7.52 10.51 5.18
N ARG A 54 6.31 10.69 4.64
CA ARG A 54 5.18 11.41 5.24
C ARG A 54 5.26 12.92 5.25
N LYS A 55 6.18 13.52 4.49
CA LYS A 55 6.33 14.98 4.41
C LYS A 55 5.36 15.64 3.44
N LEU A 56 4.86 14.86 2.48
CA LEU A 56 3.86 15.28 1.51
C LEU A 56 2.64 14.38 1.67
N CYS A 57 1.48 14.99 1.93
CA CYS A 57 0.21 14.25 2.05
C CYS A 57 -0.67 14.50 0.83
N LEU A 58 -1.35 13.46 0.38
CA LEU A 58 -2.38 13.57 -0.66
C LEU A 58 -3.60 14.26 -0.06
N SER A 59 -4.18 15.18 -0.80
CA SER A 59 -5.39 15.88 -0.40
C SER A 59 -6.33 16.11 -1.57
N CYS A 60 -7.62 16.17 -1.27
CA CYS A 60 -8.69 16.50 -2.21
C CYS A 60 -9.16 17.93 -1.96
N VAL A 61 -8.88 18.84 -2.90
CA VAL A 61 -9.31 20.23 -2.81
C VAL A 61 -10.42 20.48 -3.81
N LYS A 62 -11.50 21.09 -3.31
CA LYS A 62 -12.61 21.58 -4.12
C LYS A 62 -12.56 23.09 -4.21
N SER A 63 -12.58 23.63 -5.43
CA SER A 63 -12.67 25.06 -5.70
C SER A 63 -13.78 25.30 -6.72
N GLY A 64 -14.91 25.84 -6.25
CA GLY A 64 -16.13 25.89 -7.06
C GLY A 64 -16.59 24.48 -7.45
N ASP A 65 -16.71 24.23 -8.74
CA ASP A 65 -17.09 22.93 -9.31
C ASP A 65 -15.90 22.01 -9.59
N GLU A 66 -14.67 22.53 -9.53
CA GLU A 66 -13.46 21.76 -9.77
C GLU A 66 -13.04 21.01 -8.50
N THR A 67 -12.83 19.70 -8.62
CA THR A 67 -12.28 18.86 -7.56
C THR A 67 -10.97 18.26 -8.06
N LYS A 68 -9.88 18.46 -7.30
CA LYS A 68 -8.54 18.07 -7.72
C LYS A 68 -7.77 17.37 -6.61
N LEU A 69 -6.89 16.46 -7.02
CA LEU A 69 -5.86 15.89 -6.17
C LEU A 69 -4.66 16.85 -6.10
N GLN A 70 -4.10 17.04 -4.91
CA GLN A 70 -2.84 17.77 -4.75
C GLN A 70 -1.97 17.17 -3.64
N LEU A 71 -0.67 17.43 -3.72
CA LEU A 71 0.28 17.15 -2.66
C LEU A 71 0.48 18.41 -1.82
N GLU A 72 0.27 18.29 -0.51
CA GLU A 72 0.54 19.37 0.45
C GLU A 72 1.70 19.02 1.36
N ALA A 73 2.58 20.00 1.62
CA ALA A 73 3.72 19.87 2.52
C ALA A 73 3.30 19.90 3.99
N VAL A 74 2.63 18.84 4.42
CA VAL A 74 2.16 18.62 5.78
C VAL A 74 2.63 17.25 6.24
N HIS A 75 3.16 17.18 7.47
CA HIS A 75 3.61 15.92 8.01
C HIS A 75 2.42 15.06 8.47
N ILE A 76 2.32 13.80 8.01
CA ILE A 76 1.14 12.95 8.29
C ILE A 76 0.88 12.76 9.79
N THR A 77 1.94 12.82 10.62
CA THR A 77 1.80 12.64 12.07
C THR A 77 1.06 13.81 12.71
N ASP A 78 1.22 15.01 12.14
CA ASP A 78 0.56 16.20 12.63
C ASP A 78 -0.93 16.15 12.25
N LEU A 79 -1.28 15.52 11.12
CA LEU A 79 -2.65 15.13 10.79
C LEU A 79 -3.23 14.16 11.84
N SER A 80 -2.47 13.11 12.20
CA SER A 80 -2.97 12.06 13.11
C SER A 80 -3.15 12.50 14.58
N LYS A 81 -2.35 13.45 15.06
CA LYS A 81 -2.41 13.93 16.46
C LYS A 81 -3.69 14.72 16.74
N ASN A 82 -4.23 15.35 15.72
CA ASN A 82 -5.43 16.17 15.83
C ASN A 82 -6.54 15.51 15.01
N ARG A 83 -7.32 14.61 15.65
CA ARG A 83 -8.45 13.90 15.01
C ARG A 83 -9.50 14.85 14.38
N LYS A 84 -9.43 16.16 14.63
CA LYS A 84 -10.24 17.21 14.00
C LYS A 84 -9.64 17.76 12.70
N GLN A 85 -8.54 17.22 12.19
CA GLN A 85 -7.93 17.72 10.96
C GLN A 85 -8.67 17.32 9.69
N ASP A 86 -8.34 18.10 8.67
CA ASP A 86 -9.15 18.40 7.51
C ASP A 86 -9.55 17.15 6.72
N LYS A 87 -10.87 16.97 6.57
CA LYS A 87 -11.52 15.88 5.83
C LYS A 87 -10.93 15.71 4.42
N ARG A 88 -10.28 16.76 3.90
CA ARG A 88 -9.56 16.75 2.61
C ARG A 88 -8.40 15.79 2.51
N PHE A 89 -7.74 15.45 3.62
CA PHE A 89 -6.63 14.50 3.61
C PHE A 89 -7.08 13.04 3.76
N THR A 90 -8.34 12.83 4.14
CA THR A 90 -8.88 11.51 4.44
C THR A 90 -9.39 10.83 3.18
N PHE A 91 -8.94 9.59 2.98
CA PHE A 91 -9.44 8.70 1.94
C PHE A 91 -10.11 7.48 2.58
N ILE A 92 -11.25 7.10 2.02
CA ILE A 92 -11.96 5.86 2.37
C ILE A 92 -11.38 4.75 1.49
N HIS A 93 -10.79 3.76 2.12
CA HIS A 93 -10.19 2.58 1.51
C HIS A 93 -11.21 1.45 1.41
N SER A 94 -11.47 0.99 0.19
CA SER A 94 -12.36 -0.14 -0.09
C SER A 94 -11.55 -1.28 -0.70
N ASP A 95 -11.37 -2.34 0.07
CA ASP A 95 -10.75 -3.58 -0.41
C ASP A 95 -11.80 -4.41 -1.17
N ASN A 96 -11.59 -4.56 -2.48
CA ASN A 96 -12.46 -5.27 -3.40
C ASN A 96 -11.77 -6.52 -4.00
N SER A 97 -10.74 -7.06 -3.32
CA SER A 97 -9.93 -8.25 -3.66
C SER A 97 -10.11 -8.81 -5.09
N PRO A 98 -9.10 -8.72 -5.98
CA PRO A 98 -7.68 -8.51 -5.65
C PRO A 98 -7.23 -7.05 -5.65
N THR A 99 -8.13 -6.12 -5.93
CA THR A 99 -7.83 -4.68 -6.05
C THR A 99 -8.49 -3.86 -4.98
N THR A 100 -7.95 -2.68 -4.71
CA THR A 100 -8.54 -1.67 -3.84
C THR A 100 -8.90 -0.39 -4.62
N SER A 101 -9.73 0.44 -4.01
CA SER A 101 -10.05 1.80 -4.45
C SER A 101 -10.01 2.77 -3.28
N PHE A 102 -9.73 4.03 -3.57
CA PHE A 102 -9.66 5.09 -2.57
C PHE A 102 -10.64 6.21 -2.93
N GLU A 103 -11.63 6.45 -2.08
CA GLU A 103 -12.60 7.55 -2.23
C GLU A 103 -12.20 8.74 -1.36
N SER A 104 -12.40 9.97 -1.84
CA SER A 104 -12.20 11.17 -1.05
C SER A 104 -13.30 11.32 0.01
N ALA A 105 -12.93 11.48 1.28
CA ALA A 105 -13.90 11.76 2.33
C ALA A 105 -14.46 13.20 2.26
N SER A 106 -13.68 14.18 1.77
CA SER A 106 -14.14 15.56 1.59
C SER A 106 -15.09 15.72 0.40
N CYS A 107 -14.90 14.92 -0.64
CA CYS A 107 -15.73 14.92 -1.84
C CYS A 107 -16.26 13.50 -2.13
N PRO A 108 -17.36 13.08 -1.47
CA PRO A 108 -17.97 11.77 -1.72
C PRO A 108 -18.28 11.55 -3.20
N GLY A 109 -18.09 10.33 -3.68
CA GLY A 109 -18.19 9.93 -5.08
C GLY A 109 -16.96 10.24 -5.93
N TRP A 110 -15.94 10.92 -5.39
CA TRP A 110 -14.67 11.15 -6.10
C TRP A 110 -13.60 10.14 -5.68
N TYR A 111 -13.09 9.38 -6.65
CA TYR A 111 -12.12 8.30 -6.44
C TYR A 111 -10.75 8.68 -6.99
N LEU A 112 -9.69 8.26 -6.28
CA LEU A 112 -8.33 8.30 -6.80
C LEU A 112 -8.26 7.53 -8.12
N CYS A 113 -7.66 8.13 -9.15
CA CYS A 113 -7.54 7.50 -10.45
C CYS A 113 -6.28 7.90 -11.21
N THR A 114 -5.94 7.09 -12.20
CA THR A 114 -4.93 7.37 -13.22
C THR A 114 -5.59 7.43 -14.59
N ALA A 115 -4.99 8.18 -15.51
CA ALA A 115 -5.39 8.15 -16.92
C ALA A 115 -5.01 6.80 -17.56
N LEU A 116 -5.59 6.50 -18.73
CA LEU A 116 -5.14 5.37 -19.53
C LEU A 116 -3.71 5.59 -20.04
N GLU A 117 -3.41 6.82 -20.46
CA GLU A 117 -2.11 7.25 -20.93
C GLU A 117 -1.09 7.21 -19.79
N ALA A 118 0.12 6.75 -20.10
CA ALA A 118 1.23 6.78 -19.17
C ALA A 118 1.73 8.22 -18.95
N ASN A 119 2.37 8.42 -17.80
CA ASN A 119 3.03 9.66 -17.40
C ASN A 119 2.06 10.84 -17.26
N GLN A 120 0.81 10.55 -16.93
CA GLN A 120 -0.20 11.55 -16.58
C GLN A 120 -0.31 11.71 -15.06
N PRO A 121 -0.67 12.92 -14.56
CA PRO A 121 -0.90 13.14 -13.15
C PRO A 121 -1.95 12.18 -12.58
N VAL A 122 -1.69 11.69 -11.36
CA VAL A 122 -2.70 11.01 -10.56
C VAL A 122 -3.77 12.04 -10.19
N SER A 123 -5.04 11.67 -10.32
CA SER A 123 -6.16 12.61 -10.21
C SER A 123 -7.32 12.01 -9.40
N LEU A 124 -8.45 12.72 -9.40
CA LEU A 124 -9.73 12.26 -8.88
C LEU A 124 -10.76 12.18 -10.01
N THR A 125 -11.64 11.18 -9.97
CA THR A 125 -12.77 11.04 -10.90
C THR A 125 -14.08 10.79 -10.16
N ASN A 126 -15.16 11.42 -10.62
CA ASN A 126 -16.53 11.14 -10.17
C ASN A 126 -17.31 10.21 -11.12
N THR A 127 -16.64 9.68 -12.15
CA THR A 127 -17.22 8.70 -13.07
C THR A 127 -16.33 7.45 -13.14
N PRO A 128 -16.24 6.68 -12.05
CA PRO A 128 -15.34 5.53 -11.93
C PRO A 128 -15.63 4.40 -12.95
N ASP A 129 -16.87 4.31 -13.43
CA ASP A 129 -17.28 3.25 -14.37
C ASP A 129 -16.96 3.56 -15.84
N LYS A 130 -16.48 4.77 -16.14
CA LYS A 130 -16.06 5.11 -17.51
C LYS A 130 -14.68 4.52 -17.77
N ALA A 131 -14.56 3.76 -18.85
CA ALA A 131 -13.34 3.07 -19.26
C ALA A 131 -12.13 3.98 -19.62
N ILE A 132 -12.24 5.29 -19.43
CA ILE A 132 -11.18 6.29 -19.71
C ILE A 132 -10.28 6.57 -18.50
N MET A 133 -10.66 6.12 -17.30
CA MET A 133 -9.89 6.29 -16.07
C MET A 133 -9.75 4.95 -15.35
N VAL A 134 -8.65 4.77 -14.63
CA VAL A 134 -8.40 3.58 -13.81
C VAL A 134 -8.42 3.98 -12.34
N ASN A 135 -9.36 3.44 -11.58
CA ASN A 135 -9.51 3.70 -10.14
C ASN A 135 -9.25 2.45 -9.27
N LYS A 136 -8.80 1.36 -9.89
CA LYS A 136 -8.49 0.09 -9.23
C LYS A 136 -6.98 -0.07 -9.14
N PHE A 137 -6.52 -0.33 -7.93
CA PHE A 137 -5.10 -0.44 -7.61
C PHE A 137 -4.80 -1.75 -6.91
N TYR A 138 -3.62 -2.29 -7.16
CA TYR A 138 -3.00 -3.23 -6.25
C TYR A 138 -2.31 -2.44 -5.15
N PHE A 139 -2.48 -2.87 -3.89
CA PHE A 139 -1.98 -2.14 -2.74
C PHE A 139 -1.37 -3.11 -1.73
N GLN A 140 -0.04 -3.16 -1.70
CA GLN A 140 0.69 -4.17 -0.96
C GLN A 140 1.63 -3.52 0.06
N GLN A 141 1.51 -3.95 1.31
CA GLN A 141 2.40 -3.48 2.36
C GLN A 141 3.84 -3.91 2.05
N ASP A 142 4.74 -2.92 2.04
CA ASP A 142 6.17 -3.16 1.94
C ASP A 142 6.64 -3.80 3.25
N LYS A 143 6.80 -5.12 3.21
CA LYS A 143 7.38 -5.90 4.30
C LYS A 143 8.89 -5.66 4.28
N LEU A 144 9.33 -4.49 4.77
CA LEU A 144 10.72 -4.32 5.16
C LEU A 144 11.07 -5.48 6.09
N LYS A 145 12.08 -6.28 5.69
CA LYS A 145 12.55 -7.47 6.41
C LYS A 145 12.86 -7.11 7.86
N GLY A 146 11.89 -7.27 8.76
CA GLY A 146 12.16 -7.43 10.17
C GLY A 146 13.07 -8.63 10.33
N HIS A 147 14.10 -8.49 11.17
CA HIS A 147 14.99 -9.59 11.56
C HIS A 147 14.22 -10.90 11.66
N ARG A 148 14.62 -11.90 10.86
CA ARG A 148 14.37 -13.30 11.22
C ARG A 148 15.07 -13.52 12.56
N GLN A 149 14.36 -13.32 13.67
CA GLN A 149 14.67 -14.07 14.88
C GLN A 149 14.42 -15.53 14.52
N GLY A 150 15.52 -16.25 14.31
CA GLY A 150 15.48 -17.68 14.09
C GLY A 150 14.87 -18.34 15.31
N HIS A 151 13.60 -18.73 15.22
CA HIS A 151 13.14 -19.88 15.97
C HIS A 151 13.68 -21.11 15.23
N HIS A 152 14.91 -21.50 15.60
CA HIS A 152 15.31 -22.90 15.57
C HIS A 152 14.31 -23.65 16.46
N GLN A 153 13.24 -24.18 15.87
CA GLN A 153 12.52 -25.28 16.51
C GLN A 153 13.40 -26.52 16.29
N ALA A 154 14.24 -26.80 17.27
CA ALA A 154 14.86 -28.11 17.39
C ALA A 154 13.73 -29.14 17.48
N LEU A 155 13.55 -29.96 16.44
CA LEU A 155 12.80 -31.20 16.55
C LEU A 155 13.68 -32.19 17.32
N ALA A 156 13.63 -32.06 18.65
CA ALA A 156 14.12 -33.08 19.56
C ALA A 156 13.13 -34.26 19.53
N ASN A 157 13.66 -35.38 19.07
CA ASN A 157 13.24 -36.77 19.30
C ASN A 157 12.09 -36.99 20.30
N HIS A 158 11.00 -37.58 19.82
CA HIS A 158 10.22 -38.52 20.62
C HIS A 158 9.73 -39.67 19.73
N ILE A 159 10.54 -40.73 19.68
CA ILE A 159 10.09 -42.07 19.26
C ILE A 159 9.55 -42.76 20.51
N PRO A 160 8.27 -43.17 20.58
CA PRO A 160 7.79 -44.01 21.66
C PRO A 160 8.26 -45.45 21.46
N SER A 161 8.94 -45.97 22.47
CA SER A 161 9.40 -47.35 22.57
C SER A 161 8.22 -48.28 22.90
N LEU A 162 7.93 -49.24 22.02
CA LEU A 162 7.11 -50.42 22.31
C LEU A 162 7.85 -51.68 21.82
N PHE A 163 8.76 -52.15 22.68
CA PHE A 163 8.85 -53.52 23.23
C PHE A 163 8.32 -54.72 22.41
N LEU A 164 9.24 -55.58 21.93
CA LEU A 164 9.34 -57.03 22.24
C LEU A 164 10.60 -57.59 21.52
N GLU A 165 11.65 -57.98 22.27
CA GLU A 165 12.06 -59.39 22.51
C GLU A 165 12.57 -60.12 21.24
N ARG A 166 13.78 -60.69 21.14
CA ARG A 166 14.66 -61.41 22.08
C ARG A 166 16.10 -61.42 21.55
N ARG A 167 17.03 -61.57 22.49
CA ARG A 167 18.50 -61.66 22.44
C ARG A 167 19.01 -63.03 21.86
N PRO A 168 20.31 -63.41 22.03
CA PRO A 168 21.52 -62.93 21.34
C PRO A 168 22.43 -64.11 20.88
N ASN A 169 23.68 -63.78 20.53
CA ASN A 169 24.88 -64.65 20.39
C ASN A 169 24.99 -65.35 19.03
N SER A 170 26.14 -65.38 18.34
CA SER A 170 27.53 -65.10 18.69
C SER A 170 28.33 -65.11 17.37
N ALA A 171 29.36 -64.27 17.25
CA ALA A 171 30.48 -64.47 16.31
C ALA A 171 31.66 -65.10 17.09
N PRO A 172 32.85 -65.39 16.52
CA PRO A 172 33.26 -65.54 15.12
C PRO A 172 34.06 -66.85 14.85
N THR A 173 34.24 -67.25 13.59
CA THR A 173 35.53 -67.61 12.95
C THR A 173 35.32 -67.87 11.46
#